data_AF-A0A379K4Z9-F1
#
_entry.id   AF-A0A379K4Z9-F1
#
_cell.length_a   1.000
_cell.length_b   1.000
_cell.length_c   1.000
_cell.angle_alpha   90.00
_cell.angle_beta   90.00
_cell.angle_gamma   90.00
#
_symmetry.space_group_name_H-M   'P 1'
#
loop_
_entity.id
_entity.type
_entity.pdbx_description
1 polymer ?
#
loop_
_entity_poly.entity_id
_entity_poly.type
_entity_poly.pdbx_seq_one_letter_code
_entity_poly.pdbx_strand_id
1 'polypeptide(L)'
;MHSTGWRRECLTAHGTPRSVAGLEGYRAILLQHDAPRYWPLLGEHLPCQRVMTCNNITFAREATLAGAGICGLPVMISEGAVRSGRLVELLPEARLPVGEV
;
A
#
# COMPACT_ATOMS: atom_id res chain seq x y z
N MET A 1 -13.30 3.22 7.47
CA MET A 1 -12.84 2.03 6.73
C MET A 1 -11.73 2.50 5.81
N HIS A 2 -10.55 1.87 5.85
CA HIS A 2 -9.36 2.26 5.09
C HIS A 2 -9.09 1.19 4.04
N SER A 3 -8.83 1.53 2.78
CA SER A 3 -8.73 0.59 1.65
C SER A 3 -7.41 0.76 0.91
N THR A 4 -6.54 -0.25 0.96
CA THR A 4 -5.28 -0.30 0.19
C THR A 4 -5.58 -0.58 -1.29
N GLY A 5 -4.72 -0.16 -2.23
CA GLY A 5 -4.99 -0.29 -3.69
C GLY A 5 -3.84 -0.94 -4.48
N TRP A 6 -4.09 -1.80 -5.49
CA TRP A 6 -3.03 -2.59 -6.20
C TRP A 6 -3.23 -3.02 -7.69
N ARG A 7 -2.23 -2.96 -8.59
CA ARG A 7 -2.34 -3.62 -9.94
C ARG A 7 -2.04 -5.13 -9.91
N ARG A 8 -2.76 -5.92 -10.72
CA ARG A 8 -2.61 -7.39 -10.84
C ARG A 8 -1.19 -7.87 -11.22
N GLU A 9 -0.46 -7.11 -12.02
CA GLU A 9 0.85 -7.53 -12.57
C GLU A 9 1.94 -7.70 -11.51
N CYS A 10 1.86 -7.00 -10.37
CA CYS A 10 2.83 -7.09 -9.28
C CYS A 10 2.70 -8.36 -8.41
N LEU A 11 1.61 -9.11 -8.54
CA LEU A 11 1.30 -10.29 -7.72
C LEU A 11 1.94 -11.59 -8.25
N THR A 12 2.68 -11.51 -9.37
CA THR A 12 3.08 -12.69 -10.16
C THR A 12 4.24 -13.50 -9.57
N ALA A 13 5.09 -12.92 -8.71
CA ALA A 13 6.22 -13.63 -8.11
C ALA A 13 5.95 -14.23 -6.71
N HIS A 14 5.08 -13.59 -5.91
CA HIS A 14 4.86 -13.95 -4.49
C HIS A 14 3.39 -14.27 -4.13
N GLY A 15 2.48 -14.22 -5.10
CA GLY A 15 1.06 -14.38 -4.88
C GLY A 15 0.42 -13.12 -4.29
N THR A 16 -0.69 -13.29 -3.56
CA THR A 16 -1.40 -12.19 -2.89
C THR A 16 -1.25 -12.35 -1.37
N PRO A 17 -0.69 -11.36 -0.65
CA PRO A 17 -0.56 -11.42 0.80
C PRO A 17 -1.95 -11.50 1.44
N ARG A 18 -2.15 -12.50 2.30
CA ARG A 18 -3.42 -12.74 3.02
C ARG A 18 -3.36 -12.35 4.49
N SER A 19 -2.18 -11.98 4.98
CA SER A 19 -1.92 -11.51 6.34
C SER A 19 -0.87 -10.42 6.31
N VAL A 20 -0.77 -9.65 7.40
CA VAL A 20 0.29 -8.64 7.58
C VAL A 20 1.67 -9.29 7.39
N ALA A 21 1.94 -10.41 8.07
CA ALA A 21 3.21 -11.15 7.92
C ALA A 21 3.51 -11.52 6.46
N GLY A 22 2.48 -11.78 5.65
CA GLY A 22 2.62 -12.08 4.22
C GLY A 22 3.12 -10.91 3.37
N LEU A 23 3.23 -9.69 3.90
CA LEU A 23 3.84 -8.54 3.22
C LEU A 23 5.38 -8.58 3.22
N GLU A 24 5.98 -9.52 3.95
CA GLU A 24 7.43 -9.70 3.94
C GLU A 24 7.95 -9.94 2.51
N GLY A 25 9.01 -9.22 2.13
CA GLY A 25 9.59 -9.29 0.79
C GLY A 25 8.86 -8.50 -0.30
N TYR A 26 7.73 -7.87 0.00
CA TYR A 26 7.07 -6.99 -0.97
C TYR A 26 7.64 -5.56 -0.96
N ARG A 27 7.60 -4.93 -2.15
CA ARG A 27 8.07 -3.58 -2.41
C ARG A 27 7.10 -2.53 -1.85
N ALA A 28 7.52 -1.72 -0.89
CA ALA A 28 6.70 -0.68 -0.27
C ALA A 28 6.95 0.72 -0.88
N ILE A 29 5.88 1.43 -1.21
CA ILE A 29 5.85 2.86 -1.48
C ILE A 29 5.38 3.54 -0.21
N LEU A 30 6.25 4.36 0.39
CA LEU A 30 5.96 5.05 1.65
C LEU A 30 5.69 6.54 1.42
N LEU A 31 4.96 7.14 2.35
CA LEU A 31 4.83 8.58 2.46
C LEU A 31 5.96 9.14 3.32
N GLN A 32 6.26 10.43 3.15
CA GLN A 32 7.36 11.09 3.85
C GLN A 32 7.22 11.04 5.38
N HIS A 33 5.99 10.95 5.90
CA HIS A 33 5.72 10.85 7.34
C HIS A 33 5.76 9.40 7.88
N ASP A 34 5.84 8.40 7.00
CA ASP A 34 5.91 7.00 7.43
C ASP A 34 7.29 6.66 7.99
N ALA A 35 7.33 5.69 8.90
CA ALA A 35 8.60 5.13 9.36
C ALA A 35 9.35 4.46 8.19
N PRO A 36 10.61 4.84 7.89
CA PRO A 36 11.28 4.47 6.64
C PRO A 36 11.67 2.99 6.52
N ARG A 37 11.49 2.21 7.59
CA ARG A 37 11.90 0.80 7.70
C ARG A 37 10.73 -0.18 7.86
N TYR A 38 9.55 0.32 8.21
CA TYR A 38 8.41 -0.53 8.57
C TYR A 38 7.20 -0.21 7.70
N TRP A 39 6.34 -1.20 7.51
CA TRP A 39 5.03 -0.97 6.91
C TRP A 39 4.23 0.01 7.77
N PRO A 40 3.52 0.98 7.16
CA PRO A 40 2.67 1.91 7.88
C PRO A 40 1.37 1.20 8.30
N LEU A 41 1.46 0.34 9.31
CA LEU A 41 0.36 -0.45 9.86
C LEU A 41 0.29 -0.21 11.37
N LEU A 42 -0.88 0.16 11.88
CA LEU A 42 -1.09 0.40 13.31
C LEU A 42 -1.03 -0.91 14.10
N GLY A 43 -0.23 -0.91 15.16
CA GLY A 43 -0.06 -2.08 16.04
C GLY A 43 0.92 -3.14 15.51
N GLU A 44 1.54 -2.89 14.36
CA GLU A 44 2.41 -3.83 13.68
C GLU A 44 3.80 -3.22 13.48
N HIS A 45 4.86 -4.01 13.68
CA HIS A 45 6.25 -3.61 13.41
C HIS A 45 6.88 -4.54 12.38
N LEU A 46 6.30 -4.56 11.18
CA LEU A 46 6.77 -5.41 10.10
C LEU A 46 7.78 -4.68 9.22
N PRO A 47 9.02 -5.18 9.05
CA PRO A 47 9.99 -4.60 8.13
C PRO A 47 9.45 -4.56 6.69
N CYS A 48 9.76 -3.50 5.96
CA CYS A 48 9.36 -3.38 4.55
C CYS A 48 10.58 -3.21 3.63
N GLN A 49 10.45 -3.68 2.39
CA GLN A 49 11.39 -3.33 1.32
C GLN A 49 10.94 -2.04 0.67
N ARG A 50 11.34 -0.90 1.25
CA ARG A 50 11.00 0.42 0.70
C ARG A 50 11.68 0.64 -0.66
N VAL A 51 10.89 0.85 -1.69
CA VAL A 51 11.36 1.13 -3.05
C VAL A 51 11.18 2.59 -3.46
N MET A 52 10.30 3.31 -2.76
CA MET A 52 10.01 4.71 -3.03
C MET A 52 9.51 5.40 -1.76
N THR A 53 9.85 6.67 -1.62
CA THR A 53 9.22 7.59 -0.66
C THR A 53 8.67 8.78 -1.43
N CYS A 54 7.49 9.25 -1.08
CA CYS A 54 6.86 10.40 -1.71
C CYS A 54 6.14 11.30 -0.69
N ASN A 55 6.00 12.58 -1.00
CA ASN A 55 5.31 13.55 -0.14
C ASN A 55 3.92 13.92 -0.65
N ASN A 56 3.45 13.24 -1.71
CA ASN A 56 2.18 13.51 -2.36
C ASN A 56 1.42 12.20 -2.54
N ILE A 57 0.27 12.10 -1.87
CA ILE A 57 -0.55 10.89 -1.86
C ILE A 57 -1.13 10.55 -3.25
N THR A 58 -1.43 11.56 -4.07
CA THR A 58 -1.89 11.35 -5.45
C THR A 58 -0.78 10.74 -6.30
N PHE A 59 0.46 11.19 -6.14
CA PHE A 59 1.61 10.57 -6.80
C PHE A 59 1.84 9.13 -6.31
N ALA A 60 1.70 8.87 -5.00
CA ALA A 60 1.79 7.53 -4.44
C ALA A 60 0.80 6.56 -5.10
N ARG A 61 -0.44 7.02 -5.31
CA ARG A 61 -1.48 6.28 -6.04
C ARG A 61 -1.07 5.98 -7.47
N GLU A 62 -0.56 6.96 -8.22
CA GLU A 62 -0.13 6.75 -9.60
C GLU A 62 1.07 5.78 -9.69
N ALA A 63 2.04 5.87 -8.77
CA ALA A 63 3.14 4.92 -8.67
C ALA A 63 2.64 3.49 -8.37
N THR A 64 1.63 3.37 -7.50
CA THR A 64 0.98 2.10 -7.18
C THR A 64 0.23 1.54 -8.39
N LEU A 65 -0.51 2.40 -9.10
CA LEU A 65 -1.14 2.08 -10.38
C LEU A 65 -0.12 1.70 -11.45
N ALA A 66 1.09 2.24 -11.43
CA ALA A 66 2.15 1.85 -12.36
C ALA A 66 2.84 0.54 -11.96
N GLY A 67 2.49 -0.07 -10.83
CA GLY A 67 3.10 -1.30 -10.36
C GLY A 67 4.50 -1.11 -9.74
N ALA A 68 4.80 0.09 -9.25
CA ALA A 68 6.07 0.34 -8.57
C ALA A 68 6.17 -0.41 -7.22
N GLY A 69 5.04 -0.65 -6.57
CA GLY A 69 4.97 -1.35 -5.29
C GLY A 69 3.59 -1.23 -4.65
N ILE A 70 3.54 -1.51 -3.35
CA ILE A 70 2.37 -1.45 -2.48
C ILE A 70 2.32 -0.09 -1.80
N CYS A 71 1.13 0.49 -1.66
CA CYS A 71 0.95 1.67 -0.85
C CYS A 71 -0.28 1.58 0.05
N GLY A 72 -0.16 2.11 1.27
CA GLY A 72 -1.32 2.45 2.10
C GLY A 72 -1.96 3.73 1.57
N LEU A 73 -3.17 3.63 1.02
CA LEU A 73 -3.89 4.76 0.43
C LEU A 73 -5.21 5.00 1.18
N PRO A 74 -5.64 6.25 1.39
CA PRO A 74 -7.00 6.54 1.82
C PRO A 74 -8.05 6.08 0.80
N VAL A 75 -9.21 5.60 1.28
CA VAL A 75 -10.34 5.16 0.43
C VAL A 75 -10.70 6.21 -0.61
N MET A 76 -10.79 7.48 -0.18
CA MET A 76 -11.20 8.60 -1.03
C MET A 76 -10.44 8.67 -2.36
N ILE A 77 -9.15 8.30 -2.36
CA ILE A 77 -8.31 8.35 -3.57
C ILE A 77 -8.19 6.98 -4.25
N SER A 78 -8.32 5.86 -3.53
CA SER A 78 -8.14 4.52 -4.08
C SER A 78 -9.45 3.94 -4.65
N GLU A 79 -10.60 4.31 -4.12
CA GLU A 79 -11.91 3.70 -4.38
C GLU A 79 -12.22 3.59 -5.88
N GLY A 80 -12.08 4.67 -6.65
CA GLY A 80 -12.38 4.66 -8.07
C GLY A 80 -11.50 3.68 -8.87
N ALA A 81 -10.24 3.51 -8.46
CA ALA A 81 -9.36 2.55 -9.11
C ALA A 81 -9.58 1.11 -8.62
N VAL A 82 -9.99 0.93 -7.36
CA VAL A 82 -10.41 -0.37 -6.82
C VAL A 82 -11.66 -0.86 -7.54
N ARG A 83 -12.70 -0.03 -7.62
CA ARG A 83 -13.95 -0.32 -8.33
C ARG A 83 -13.73 -0.64 -9.81
N SER A 84 -12.78 0.02 -10.47
CA SER A 84 -12.45 -0.25 -11.87
C SER A 84 -11.52 -1.45 -12.06
N GLY A 85 -11.11 -2.15 -11.00
CA GLY A 85 -10.18 -3.27 -11.05
C GLY A 85 -8.74 -2.91 -11.44
N ARG A 86 -8.39 -1.61 -11.45
CA ARG A 86 -7.01 -1.14 -11.69
C ARG A 86 -6.17 -1.21 -10.43
N LEU A 87 -6.83 -1.04 -9.29
CA LEU A 87 -6.36 -1.38 -7.97
C LEU A 87 -7.16 -2.61 -7.46
N VAL A 88 -6.53 -3.51 -6.72
CA VAL A 88 -7.13 -4.54 -5.87
C VAL A 88 -7.08 -4.00 -4.45
N GLU A 89 -7.85 -4.50 -3.50
CA GLU A 89 -7.70 -4.17 -2.07
C GLU A 89 -7.06 -5.34 -1.34
N LEU A 90 -6.07 -5.07 -0.49
CA LEU A 90 -5.39 -6.10 0.30
C LEU A 90 -5.47 -5.83 1.79
N LEU A 91 -5.53 -6.93 2.55
CA LEU A 91 -5.58 -6.90 4.01
C LEU A 91 -6.65 -5.91 4.51
N PRO A 92 -7.94 -6.08 4.17
CA PRO A 92 -8.99 -5.13 4.53
C PRO A 92 -9.12 -4.90 6.05
N GLU A 93 -8.64 -5.85 6.85
CA GLU A 93 -8.59 -5.76 8.32
C GLU A 93 -7.39 -4.96 8.85
N ALA A 94 -6.39 -4.69 8.02
CA ALA A 94 -5.19 -3.97 8.44
C ALA A 94 -5.49 -2.48 8.60
N ARG A 95 -5.06 -1.91 9.73
CA ARG A 95 -5.32 -0.50 10.05
C ARG A 95 -4.13 0.34 9.60
N LEU A 96 -4.37 1.27 8.69
CA LEU A 96 -3.38 2.29 8.30
C LEU A 96 -3.34 3.41 9.35
N PRO A 97 -2.18 4.04 9.58
CA PRO A 97 -2.13 5.30 10.30
C PRO A 97 -2.98 6.32 9.54
N VAL A 98 -3.75 7.12 10.29
CA VAL A 98 -4.46 8.26 9.71
C VAL A 98 -3.40 9.33 9.47
N GLY A 99 -3.03 9.55 8.21
CA GLY A 99 -2.34 10.78 7.84
C GLY A 99 -3.33 11.92 7.97
N GLU A 100 -3.00 12.95 8.75
CA GLU A 100 -3.74 14.22 8.71
C GLU A 100 -3.76 14.70 7.25
N VAL A 101 -4.97 14.96 6.76
CA VAL A 101 -5.20 15.58 5.44
C VAL A 101 -4.76 17.03 5.49
#